data_AF-A0A2E5AI28-F1
#
_entry.id   AF-A0A2E5AI28-F1
#
_cell.length_a   1.000
_cell.length_b   1.000
_cell.length_c   1.000
_cell.angle_alpha   90.00
_cell.angle_beta   90.00
_cell.angle_gamma   90.00
#
_symmetry.space_group_name_H-M   'P 1'
#
loop_
_entity.id
_entity.type
_entity.pdbx_description
1 polymer ?
#
loop_
_entity_poly.entity_id
_entity_poly.type
_entity_poly.pdbx_seq_one_letter_code
_entity_poly.pdbx_strand_id
1 'polypeptide(L)' 'MSETPARPALTPKTILLWALPVLAGILVLILSYALHWEPWFGFASIIAGALLTVMLIGNHYKVGPDA' A
#
# COMPACT_ATOMS: atom_id res chain seq x y z
N MET A 1 24.83 7.02 25.50
CA MET A 1 23.64 7.74 25.01
C MET A 1 23.16 6.97 23.80
N SER A 2 22.04 6.24 23.92
CA SER A 2 21.46 5.52 22.79
C SER A 2 20.78 6.54 21.90
N GLU A 3 21.42 6.91 20.81
CA GLU A 3 20.79 7.68 19.73
C GLU A 3 19.68 6.80 19.16
N THR A 4 18.46 6.96 19.67
CA THR A 4 17.28 6.37 19.05
C THR A 4 17.24 6.91 17.63
N PRO A 5 17.36 6.08 16.57
CA PRO A 5 17.30 6.58 15.21
C PRO A 5 15.98 7.32 15.07
N ALA A 6 16.05 8.61 14.72
CA ALA A 6 14.88 9.45 14.55
C ALA A 6 13.99 8.79 13.50
N ARG A 7 12.89 8.16 13.93
CA ARG A 7 11.93 7.55 13.00
C ARG A 7 11.45 8.65 12.06
N PRO A 8 11.48 8.43 10.74
CA PRO A 8 11.02 9.45 9.80
C PRO A 8 9.59 9.87 10.17
N ALA A 9 9.37 11.18 10.21
CA ALA A 9 8.11 11.74 10.71
C ALA A 9 6.95 11.32 9.80
N LEU A 10 5.93 10.69 10.39
CA LEU A 10 4.67 10.37 9.73
C LEU A 10 3.91 11.66 9.44
N THR A 11 3.80 12.03 8.16
CA THR A 11 2.94 13.13 7.75
C THR A 11 1.58 12.60 7.27
N PRO A 12 0.49 13.36 7.41
CA PRO A 12 -0.82 12.98 6.86
C PRO A 12 -0.77 12.71 5.35
N LYS A 13 0.09 13.43 4.62
CA LYS A 13 0.33 13.22 3.19
C LYS A 13 0.92 11.83 2.91
N THR A 14 1.85 11.36 3.75
CA THR A 14 2.45 10.03 3.64
C THR A 14 1.39 8.93 3.79
N ILE A 15 0.50 9.06 4.77
CA ILE A 15 -0.59 8.11 5.00
C ILE A 15 -1.56 8.09 3.80
N LEU A 16 -1.90 9.26 3.26
CA LEU A 16 -2.77 9.37 2.09
C LEU A 16 -2.14 8.71 0.87
N LEU A 17 -0.84 8.92 0.63
CA LEU A 17 -0.11 8.28 -0.46
C LEU A 17 -0.04 6.76 -0.30
N TRP A 18 0.09 6.27 0.93
CA TRP A 18 0.08 4.82 1.22
C TRP A 18 -1.28 4.17 1.04
N ALA A 19 -2.38 4.92 1.12
CA ALA A 19 -3.71 4.40 0.85
C ALA A 19 -4.00 4.26 -0.66
N LEU A 20 -3.29 5.01 -1.53
CA LEU A 20 -3.54 5.02 -2.97
C LEU A 20 -3.51 3.63 -3.63
N PRO A 21 -2.56 2.73 -3.35
CA PRO A 21 -2.55 1.39 -3.94
C PRO A 21 -3.82 0.58 -3.65
N VAL A 22 -4.31 0.65 -2.41
CA VAL A 22 -5.55 -0.05 -2.00
C VAL A 22 -6.76 0.59 -2.68
N LEU A 23 -6.82 1.92 -2.73
CA LEU A 23 -7.89 2.65 -3.42
C LEU A 23 -7.92 2.32 -4.93
N ALA A 24 -6.75 2.19 -5.55
CA ALA A 24 -6.63 1.76 -6.94
C ALA A 24 -7.18 0.33 -7.12
N GLY A 25 -6.87 -0.60 -6.22
CA GLY A 25 -7.44 -1.95 -6.24
C GLY A 25 -8.97 -1.96 -6.10
N ILE A 26 -9.53 -1.12 -5.23
CA ILE A 26 -10.99 -0.97 -5.09
C ILE A 26 -11.60 -0.43 -6.40
N LEU A 27 -10.96 0.54 -7.03
CA LEU A 27 -11.41 1.09 -8.31
C LEU A 27 -11.40 0.01 -9.42
N VAL A 28 -10.37 -0.84 -9.46
CA VAL A 28 -10.30 -1.97 -10.40
C VAL A 28 -11.39 -3.00 -10.12
N LEU A 29 -11.73 -3.27 -8.85
CA LEU A 29 -12.87 -4.13 -8.51
C LEU A 29 -14.19 -3.55 -9.06
N ILE A 30 -14.44 -2.26 -8.85
CA ILE A 30 -15.62 -1.56 -9.37
C ILE A 30 -15.67 -1.68 -10.91
N LEU A 31 -14.54 -1.42 -11.58
CA LEU A 31 -14.41 -1.57 -13.03
C LEU A 31 -14.64 -3.01 -13.49
N SER A 32 -14.17 -4.00 -12.74
CA SER A 32 -14.35 -5.41 -13.08
C SER A 32 -15.83 -5.78 -13.12
N TYR A 33 -16.62 -5.29 -12.15
CA TYR A 33 -18.08 -5.44 -12.18
C TYR A 33 -18.74 -4.64 -13.31
N ALA A 34 -18.32 -3.39 -13.52
CA ALA A 34 -18.90 -2.52 -14.55
C ALA A 34 -18.66 -3.02 -15.98
N LEU A 35 -17.53 -3.69 -16.22
CA LEU A 35 -17.13 -4.22 -17.53
C LEU A 35 -17.41 -5.71 -17.68
N HIS A 36 -18.09 -6.35 -16.71
CA HIS A 36 -18.34 -7.79 -16.67
C HIS A 36 -17.06 -8.64 -16.81
N TRP A 37 -15.95 -8.14 -16.28
CA TRP A 37 -14.72 -8.92 -16.15
C TRP A 37 -14.84 -9.92 -15.01
N GLU A 38 -13.89 -10.85 -14.98
CA GLU A 38 -13.86 -11.85 -13.92
C GLU A 38 -13.62 -11.18 -12.55
N PRO A 39 -14.50 -11.41 -11.55
CA PRO A 39 -14.41 -10.75 -10.23
C PRO A 39 -13.10 -11.01 -9.50
N TRP A 40 -12.45 -12.15 -9.77
CA TRP A 40 -11.17 -12.51 -9.16
C TRP A 40 -10.07 -11.49 -9.49
N PHE A 41 -10.12 -10.85 -10.65
CA PHE A 41 -9.16 -9.81 -11.05
C PHE A 41 -9.25 -8.59 -10.11
N GLY A 42 -10.47 -8.17 -9.78
CA GLY A 42 -10.72 -7.12 -8.81
C GLY A 42 -10.20 -7.49 -7.41
N PHE A 43 -10.49 -8.68 -6.91
CA PHE A 43 -9.97 -9.13 -5.61
C PHE A 43 -8.44 -9.20 -5.59
N ALA A 44 -7.83 -9.74 -6.65
CA ALA A 44 -6.38 -9.80 -6.79
C ALA A 44 -5.73 -8.40 -6.79
N SER A 45 -6.36 -7.41 -7.44
CA SER A 45 -5.86 -6.04 -7.44
C SER A 45 -5.90 -5.37 -6.07
N ILE A 46 -6.91 -5.65 -5.24
CA ILE A 46 -6.98 -5.17 -3.85
C ILE A 46 -5.84 -5.77 -3.02
N ILE A 47 -5.61 -7.08 -3.14
CA ILE A 47 -4.52 -7.78 -2.45
C ILE A 47 -3.17 -7.21 -2.89
N ALA A 48 -2.95 -7.04 -4.19
CA ALA A 48 -1.73 -6.44 -4.73
C ALA A 48 -1.51 -5.01 -4.20
N GLY A 49 -2.57 -4.20 -4.14
CA GLY A 49 -2.54 -2.87 -3.54
C GLY A 49 -2.13 -2.89 -2.07
N ALA A 50 -2.72 -3.79 -1.28
CA ALA A 50 -2.38 -3.95 0.13
C ALA A 50 -0.91 -4.37 0.34
N LEU A 51 -0.41 -5.32 -0.46
CA LEU A 51 0.99 -5.75 -0.41
C LEU A 51 1.94 -4.61 -0.77
N LEU A 52 1.63 -3.82 -1.81
CA LEU A 52 2.42 -2.66 -2.18
C LEU A 52 2.43 -1.60 -1.07
N THR A 53 1.30 -1.34 -0.42
CA THR A 53 1.21 -0.46 0.75
C THR A 53 2.13 -0.94 1.87
N VAL A 54 2.11 -2.24 2.20
CA VAL A 54 3.00 -2.83 3.22
C VAL A 54 4.47 -2.67 2.82
N MET A 55 4.82 -2.88 1.55
CA MET A 55 6.18 -2.66 1.05
C MET A 55 6.62 -1.20 1.18
N LEU A 56 5.74 -0.23 0.85
CA LEU A 56 6.03 1.20 0.99
C LEU A 56 6.26 1.59 2.46
N ILE A 57 5.45 1.04 3.36
CA ILE A 57 5.61 1.23 4.81
C ILE A 57 6.92 0.60 5.28
N GLY A 58 7.19 -0.63 4.89
CA GLY A 58 8.42 -1.35 5.23
C GLY A 58 9.66 -0.60 4.77
N ASN A 59 9.67 -0.11 3.53
CA ASN A 59 10.74 0.70 2.98
C ASN A 59 10.92 2.02 3.75
N HIS A 60 9.83 2.69 4.14
CA HIS A 60 9.90 3.92 4.93
C HIS A 60 10.55 3.72 6.30
N TYR A 61 10.26 2.61 6.97
CA TYR A 61 10.87 2.25 8.24
C TYR A 61 12.17 1.45 8.12
N LYS A 62 12.66 1.24 6.89
CA LYS A 62 13.81 0.36 6.60
C LYS A 62 13.66 -1.01 7.27
N VAL A 63 12.50 -1.64 7.18
CA VAL A 63 12.28 -3.00 7.70
C VAL A 63 12.70 -3.98 6.60
N GLY A 64 13.87 -4.61 6.74
CA GLY A 64 14.43 -5.54 5.77
C GLY A 64 15.81 -6.11 6.20
N PRO A 65 16.42 -6.99 5.41
CA PRO A 65 17.73 -7.59 5.74
C PRO A 65 18.88 -6.57 5.75
N ASP A 66 18.72 -5.46 5.04
CA ASP A 66 19.70 -4.38 4.88
C ASP A 66 19.43 -3.19 5.82
N ALA A 67 18.60 -3.41 6.85
CA ALA A 67 18.16 -2.42 7.84
C ALA A 67 19.22 -2.05 8.88
#